data_AF-A0A7Y0HZ13-F1
#
_entry.id   AF-A0A7Y0HZ13-F1
#
_cell.length_a   1.000
_cell.length_b   1.000
_cell.length_c   1.000
_cell.angle_alpha   90.00
_cell.angle_beta   90.00
_cell.angle_gamma   90.00
#
_symmetry.space_group_name_H-M   'P 1'
#
loop_
_entity.id
_entity.type
_entity.pdbx_description
1 polymer ?
#
loop_
_entity_poly.entity_id
_entity_poly.type
_entity_poly.pdbx_seq_one_letter_code
_entity_poly.pdbx_strand_id
1 'polypeptide(L)'
;MDAVMDPSNPAYAELMHEVTGYIVGYWEDAADGHPYHARNHPGRTARDMACAYMLERYGDWLRDVAWVDPDRLGRYASLGVGATPIEAAMDACERMFGAVWPKTDGDDPDLP
;
A
#
# COMPACT_ATOMS: atom_id res chain seq x y z
N MET A 1 -9.16 -14.67 -10.35
CA MET A 1 -9.46 -13.63 -11.35
C MET A 1 -9.26 -12.33 -10.61
N ASP A 2 -8.06 -11.75 -10.70
CA ASP A 2 -7.76 -10.54 -9.95
C ASP A 2 -8.67 -9.42 -10.46
N ALA A 3 -9.54 -8.93 -9.59
CA ALA A 3 -10.39 -7.82 -9.91
C ALA A 3 -9.48 -6.61 -10.15
N VAL A 4 -9.39 -6.17 -11.40
CA VAL A 4 -8.74 -4.92 -11.75
C VAL A 4 -9.54 -3.79 -11.08
N MET A 5 -8.87 -2.95 -10.29
CA MET A 5 -9.53 -1.78 -9.67
C MET A 5 -10.09 -0.88 -10.75
N ASP A 6 -11.31 -0.38 -10.54
CA ASP A 6 -11.99 0.50 -11.49
C ASP A 6 -11.38 1.92 -11.49
N PRO A 7 -10.67 2.32 -12.57
CA PRO A 7 -10.06 3.65 -12.65
C PRO A 7 -11.08 4.78 -12.82
N SER A 8 -12.35 4.47 -13.13
CA SER A 8 -13.43 5.46 -13.23
C SER A 8 -14.05 5.81 -11.87
N ASN A 9 -13.72 5.05 -10.82
CA ASN A 9 -14.12 5.35 -9.46
C ASN A 9 -13.42 6.65 -9.01
N PRO A 10 -14.17 7.65 -8.49
CA PRO A 10 -13.60 8.95 -8.13
C PRO A 10 -12.51 8.86 -7.05
N ALA A 11 -12.52 7.81 -6.23
CA ALA A 11 -11.49 7.60 -5.21
C ALA A 11 -10.20 6.97 -5.75
N TYR A 12 -10.15 6.53 -7.01
CA TYR A 12 -8.96 5.89 -7.57
C TYR A 12 -7.76 6.84 -7.58
N ALA A 13 -7.93 8.04 -8.12
CA ALA A 13 -6.87 9.04 -8.18
C ALA A 13 -6.46 9.53 -6.79
N GLU A 14 -7.44 9.66 -5.89
CA GLU A 14 -7.19 10.04 -4.49
C GLU A 14 -6.37 8.96 -3.77
N LEU A 15 -6.77 7.69 -3.86
CA LEU A 15 -6.06 6.57 -3.25
C LEU A 15 -4.65 6.40 -3.85
N MET A 16 -4.50 6.59 -5.16
CA MET A 16 -3.19 6.58 -5.83
C MET A 16 -2.27 7.68 -5.28
N HIS A 17 -2.81 8.87 -5.04
CA HIS A 17 -2.05 9.96 -4.44
C HIS A 17 -1.59 9.62 -3.02
N GLU A 18 -2.49 9.11 -2.17
CA GLU A 18 -2.16 8.71 -0.80
C GLU A 18 -1.07 7.63 -0.78
N VAL A 19 -1.26 6.55 -1.55
CA VAL A 19 -0.29 5.45 -1.66
C VAL A 19 1.06 5.94 -2.17
N THR A 20 1.08 6.88 -3.13
CA THR A 20 2.33 7.49 -3.61
C THR A 20 3.01 8.31 -2.52
N GLY A 21 2.25 9.09 -1.75
CA GLY A 21 2.77 9.85 -0.61
C GLY A 21 3.44 8.95 0.43
N TYR A 22 2.81 7.80 0.71
CA TYR A 22 3.38 6.76 1.57
C TYR A 22 4.70 6.21 1.00
N ILE A 23 4.75 5.83 -0.30
CA ILE A 23 5.98 5.39 -0.98
C ILE A 23 7.11 6.43 -0.85
N VAL A 24 6.79 7.71 -1.07
CA VAL A 24 7.77 8.79 -0.91
C VAL A 24 8.26 8.87 0.53
N GLY A 25 7.36 8.83 1.52
CA GLY A 25 7.72 8.86 2.94
C GLY A 25 8.66 7.72 3.35
N TYR A 26 8.48 6.51 2.81
CA TYR A 26 9.44 5.41 3.04
C TYR A 26 10.84 5.71 2.51
N TRP A 27 10.94 6.34 1.34
CA TRP A 27 12.24 6.69 0.77
C TRP A 27 12.91 7.84 1.52
N GLU A 28 12.14 8.80 2.02
CA GLU A 28 12.63 9.85 2.91
C GLU A 28 13.17 9.25 4.22
N ASP A 29 12.39 8.39 4.89
CA ASP A 29 12.84 7.64 6.08
C ASP A 29 14.12 6.83 5.80
N ALA A 30 14.18 6.14 4.65
CA ALA A 30 15.37 5.37 4.25
C ALA A 30 16.60 6.26 4.00
N ALA A 31 16.41 7.42 3.36
CA ALA A 31 17.47 8.40 3.09
C ALA A 31 18.04 9.01 4.39
N ASP A 32 17.19 9.18 5.40
CA ASP A 32 17.57 9.63 6.75
C ASP A 32 18.26 8.52 7.58
N GLY A 33 18.60 7.40 6.95
CA GLY A 33 19.31 6.29 7.56
C GLY A 33 18.40 5.43 8.44
N HIS A 34 17.08 5.51 8.23
CA HIS A 34 16.07 4.69 8.91
C HIS A 34 15.38 3.76 7.90
N PRO A 35 16.11 2.92 7.13
CA PRO A 35 15.51 1.96 6.20
C PRO A 35 14.86 0.84 7.02
N TYR A 36 13.67 1.11 7.52
CA TYR A 36 12.85 0.36 8.48
C TYR A 36 13.09 -1.16 8.47
N HIS A 37 14.18 -1.59 9.10
CA HIS A 37 14.61 -2.98 9.32
C HIS A 37 15.48 -3.69 8.26
N ALA A 38 16.38 -3.02 7.54
CA ALA A 38 17.39 -3.67 6.70
C ALA A 38 18.22 -4.79 7.40
N ARG A 39 18.28 -4.79 8.74
CA ARG A 39 18.97 -5.82 9.55
C ARG A 39 18.13 -7.08 9.84
N ASN A 40 16.79 -7.04 9.70
CA ASN A 40 15.88 -8.13 10.06
C ASN A 40 15.25 -8.83 8.85
N HIS A 41 15.66 -8.48 7.63
CA HIS A 41 15.05 -8.98 6.39
C HIS A 41 16.08 -9.50 5.37
N PRO A 42 16.90 -10.51 5.72
CA PRO A 42 17.80 -11.13 4.75
C PRO A 42 16.99 -11.72 3.58
N GLY A 43 17.39 -11.40 2.34
CA GLY A 43 16.75 -11.90 1.12
C GLY A 43 15.47 -11.17 0.68
N ARG A 44 15.11 -10.05 1.32
CA ARG A 44 13.99 -9.20 0.87
C ARG A 44 14.47 -8.03 0.02
N THR A 45 13.71 -7.70 -1.01
CA THR A 45 13.97 -6.53 -1.85
C THR A 45 13.58 -5.24 -1.13
N ALA A 46 14.07 -4.10 -1.62
CA ALA A 46 13.60 -2.79 -1.14
C ALA A 46 12.07 -2.64 -1.27
N ARG A 47 11.50 -3.26 -2.30
CA ARG A 47 10.07 -3.30 -2.53
C ARG A 47 9.33 -4.10 -1.45
N ASP A 48 9.83 -5.28 -1.08
CA ASP A 48 9.21 -6.11 -0.05
C ASP A 48 9.26 -5.43 1.33
N MET A 49 10.37 -4.74 1.64
CA MET A 49 10.50 -3.96 2.86
C MET A 49 9.54 -2.77 2.89
N ALA A 50 9.43 -2.03 1.77
CA ALA A 50 8.46 -0.96 1.64
C ALA A 50 7.02 -1.48 1.79
N CYS A 51 6.68 -2.62 1.18
CA CYS A 51 5.35 -3.22 1.30
C CYS A 51 4.96 -3.49 2.75
N ALA A 52 5.86 -4.14 3.51
CA ALA A 52 5.62 -4.46 4.92
C ALA A 52 5.44 -3.19 5.76
N TYR A 53 6.31 -2.19 5.58
CA TYR A 53 6.16 -0.89 6.23
C TYR A 53 4.82 -0.24 5.91
N MET A 54 4.42 -0.23 4.63
CA MET A 54 3.16 0.38 4.21
C MET A 54 1.93 -0.30 4.79
N LEU A 55 1.88 -1.63 4.82
CA LEU A 55 0.73 -2.36 5.35
C LEU A 55 0.48 -2.03 6.83
N GLU A 56 1.56 -1.87 7.61
CA GLU A 56 1.45 -1.44 9.01
C GLU A 56 0.89 0.00 9.09
N ARG A 57 1.44 0.92 8.28
CA ARG A 57 1.01 2.33 8.28
C ARG A 57 -0.41 2.55 7.76
N TYR A 58 -0.81 1.83 6.71
CA TYR A 58 -2.18 1.86 6.19
C TYR A 58 -3.18 1.39 7.24
N GLY A 59 -2.82 0.40 8.06
CA GLY A 59 -3.70 -0.10 9.10
C GLY A 59 -4.06 0.97 10.12
N ASP A 60 -3.08 1.73 10.57
CA ASP A 60 -3.28 2.85 11.50
C ASP A 60 -4.02 4.00 10.83
N TRP A 61 -3.59 4.40 9.63
CA TRP A 61 -4.22 5.47 8.86
C TRP A 61 -5.69 5.20 8.54
N LEU A 62 -6.03 3.99 8.09
CA LEU A 62 -7.41 3.63 7.77
C LEU A 62 -8.31 3.61 9.01
N ARG A 63 -7.78 3.31 10.20
CA ARG A 63 -8.53 3.45 11.46
C ARG A 63 -8.79 4.91 11.79
N ASP A 64 -7.81 5.78 11.57
CA ASP A 64 -7.99 7.22 11.75
C ASP A 64 -8.99 7.79 10.75
N VAL A 65 -8.91 7.40 9.47
CA VAL A 65 -9.90 7.76 8.45
C VAL A 65 -11.28 7.25 8.84
N ALA A 66 -11.41 6.01 9.31
CA ALA A 66 -12.69 5.46 9.77
C ALA A 66 -13.33 6.29 10.89
N TRP A 67 -12.51 6.86 11.77
CA TRP A 67 -12.95 7.70 12.88
C TRP A 67 -13.32 9.12 12.43
N VAL A 68 -12.53 9.72 11.55
CA VAL A 68 -12.66 11.13 11.16
C VAL A 68 -13.62 11.32 9.98
N ASP A 69 -13.54 10.46 8.97
CA ASP A 69 -14.30 10.53 7.72
C ASP A 69 -14.68 9.11 7.23
N PRO A 70 -15.73 8.50 7.81
CA PRO A 70 -16.16 7.15 7.43
C PRO A 70 -16.65 7.05 5.98
N ASP A 71 -17.10 8.16 5.37
CA ASP A 71 -17.49 8.18 3.96
C ASP A 71 -16.27 8.04 3.06
N ARG A 72 -15.13 8.66 3.43
CA ARG A 72 -13.84 8.47 2.75
C ARG A 72 -13.37 7.03 2.81
N LEU A 73 -13.49 6.39 3.97
CA LEU A 73 -13.24 4.96 4.10
C LEU A 73 -14.13 4.15 3.16
N GLY A 74 -15.43 4.44 3.13
CA GLY A 74 -16.39 3.76 2.24
C GLY A 74 -16.02 3.88 0.76
N ARG A 75 -15.52 5.04 0.33
CA ARG A 75 -15.03 5.25 -1.03
C ARG A 75 -13.80 4.36 -1.33
N TYR A 76 -12.82 4.28 -0.44
CA TYR A 76 -11.67 3.39 -0.63
C TYR A 76 -12.08 1.92 -0.59
N ALA A 77 -12.96 1.53 0.32
CA ALA A 77 -13.49 0.18 0.42
C ALA A 77 -14.20 -0.27 -0.87
N SER A 78 -14.82 0.65 -1.61
CA SER A 78 -15.48 0.34 -2.89
C SER A 78 -14.51 -0.05 -4.03
N LEU A 79 -13.23 0.28 -3.90
CA LEU A 79 -12.17 -0.18 -4.80
C LEU A 79 -11.65 -1.57 -4.43
N GLY A 80 -11.97 -2.01 -3.21
CA GLY A 80 -11.43 -3.14 -2.47
C GLY A 80 -12.29 -4.40 -2.47
N VAL A 81 -11.73 -5.47 -1.91
CA VAL A 81 -12.46 -6.68 -1.52
C VAL A 81 -12.11 -7.02 -0.06
N GLY A 82 -13.12 -7.20 0.78
CA GLY A 82 -12.93 -7.54 2.19
C GLY A 82 -14.25 -7.78 2.91
N ALA A 83 -14.23 -8.43 4.08
CA ALA A 83 -15.44 -8.68 4.87
C ALA A 83 -15.88 -7.44 5.66
N THR A 84 -14.94 -6.53 5.92
CA THR A 84 -15.20 -5.22 6.54
C THR A 84 -14.75 -4.07 5.65
N PRO A 85 -15.26 -2.84 5.85
CA PRO A 85 -14.79 -1.67 5.11
C PRO A 85 -13.29 -1.41 5.26
N ILE A 86 -12.72 -1.66 6.44
CA ILE A 86 -11.27 -1.52 6.68
C ILE A 86 -10.49 -2.58 5.89
N GLU A 87 -10.92 -3.83 5.91
CA GLU A 87 -10.28 -4.90 5.13
C GLU A 87 -10.34 -4.62 3.63
N ALA A 88 -11.48 -4.17 3.12
CA ALA A 88 -11.62 -3.82 1.71
C ALA A 88 -10.74 -2.61 1.34
N ALA A 89 -10.71 -1.57 2.17
CA ALA A 89 -9.83 -0.42 1.92
C ALA A 89 -8.34 -0.80 2.01
N MET A 90 -7.96 -1.71 2.89
CA MET A 90 -6.60 -2.25 2.98
C MET A 90 -6.21 -3.00 1.70
N ASP A 91 -7.08 -3.88 1.21
CA ASP A 91 -6.88 -4.59 -0.05
C ASP A 91 -6.76 -3.62 -1.25
N ALA A 92 -7.55 -2.54 -1.26
CA ALA A 92 -7.40 -1.48 -2.26
C ALA A 92 -6.03 -0.77 -2.18
N CYS A 93 -5.53 -0.49 -0.97
CA CYS A 93 -4.20 0.10 -0.76
C CYS A 93 -3.08 -0.83 -1.25
N GLU A 94 -3.17 -2.13 -0.94
CA GLU A 94 -2.18 -3.14 -1.37
C GLU A 94 -2.15 -3.28 -2.89
N ARG A 95 -3.32 -3.41 -3.53
CA ARG A 95 -3.42 -3.49 -4.99
C ARG A 95 -2.94 -2.22 -5.68
N MET A 96 -3.23 -1.04 -5.11
CA MET A 96 -2.73 0.24 -5.62
C MET A 96 -1.20 0.35 -5.47
N PHE A 97 -0.64 -0.10 -4.36
CA PHE A 97 0.80 -0.17 -4.18
C PHE A 97 1.46 -1.10 -5.23
N GLY A 98 0.85 -2.25 -5.52
CA GLY A 98 1.28 -3.13 -6.61
C GLY A 98 1.17 -2.50 -8.00
N ALA A 99 0.18 -1.65 -8.23
CA ALA A 99 0.02 -0.93 -9.49
C ALA A 99 1.03 0.22 -9.66
N VAL A 100 1.31 0.97 -8.60
CA VAL A 100 2.25 2.11 -8.61
C VAL A 100 3.70 1.62 -8.63
N TRP A 101 4.02 0.57 -7.89
CA TRP A 101 5.34 -0.01 -7.82
C TRP A 101 5.27 -1.52 -8.10
N PRO A 102 5.16 -1.95 -9.36
CA PRO A 102 5.05 -3.36 -9.68
C PRO A 102 6.32 -4.14 -9.26
N LYS A 103 6.17 -5.45 -8.98
CA LYS A 103 7.32 -6.34 -8.89
C LYS A 103 7.99 -6.42 -10.27
N THR A 104 9.32 -6.40 -10.30
CA THR A 104 10.10 -6.60 -11.53
C THR A 104 10.75 -7.98 -11.51
N ASP A 105 11.06 -8.55 -12.68
CA ASP A 105 11.63 -9.90 -12.80
C ASP A 105 12.97 -10.09 -12.05
N GLY A 106 13.63 -9.00 -11.64
CA GLY A 106 14.85 -9.01 -10.82
C GLY A 106 14.62 -8.98 -9.30
N ASP A 107 13.36 -9.00 -8.84
CA ASP A 107 13.01 -8.99 -7.41
C ASP A 107 12.81 -10.41 -6.82
N ASP A 108 12.94 -11.46 -7.63
CA ASP A 108 12.84 -12.86 -7.20
C ASP A 108 14.24 -13.42 -6.92
N PRO A 109 14.61 -13.71 -5.66
CA PRO A 109 15.93 -14.25 -5.34
C PRO A 109 16.18 -15.65 -5.94
N ASP A 110 15.15 -16.30 -6.48
CA ASP A 110 15.20 -17.63 -7.08
C ASP A 110 15.23 -17.62 -8.63
N LEU A 111 15.18 -16.44 -9.29
CA LEU A 111 15.34 -16.33 -10.74
C LEU A 111 16.75 -15.82 -11.11
N PRO A 112 17.47 -16.53 -12.01
CA PRO A 112 18.85 -16.21 -12.41
C PRO A 112 18.99 -14.96 -13.28
#